data_AF-A0A7S3GM61-F1
#
_entry.id   AF-A0A7S3GM61-F1
#
_cell.length_a   1.000
_cell.length_b   1.000
_cell.length_c   1.000
_cell.angle_alpha   90.00
_cell.angle_beta   90.00
_cell.angle_gamma   90.00
#
_symmetry.space_group_name_H-M   'P 1'
#
loop_
_entity.id
_entity.type
_entity.pdbx_description
1 polymer ?
#
loop_
_entity_poly.entity_id
_entity_poly.type
_entity_poly.pdbx_seq_one_letter_code
_entity_poly.pdbx_strand_id
1 'polypeptide(L)'
;MAAFHGPAIMRMNCAKCNGIVKAWDSLQATERRKLFLEKKRKKLRNVFRSSDPFSYSYPNRDNIAVRWHVDGKSFFTALAAALDGAQTEIFLSFWIMMYNMYLRRVPDPSNPEGFRLEDRLDKILEKKAKEGVKVYILLWDETSFALPNYSAEAKEYLEKLHKNIFVIRHPPFTPVKWAHHQKFMVID
;
A
#
# COMPACT_ATOMS: atom_id res chain seq x y z
N MET A 1 1.33 -33.78 -36.80
CA MET A 1 1.16 -32.37 -36.36
C MET A 1 1.15 -32.36 -34.84
N ALA A 2 2.25 -31.92 -34.22
CA ALA A 2 2.35 -31.82 -32.76
C ALA A 2 1.85 -30.44 -32.31
N ALA A 3 0.83 -30.41 -31.45
CA ALA A 3 0.29 -29.19 -30.87
C ALA A 3 1.21 -28.71 -29.72
N PHE A 4 1.83 -27.55 -29.90
CA PHE A 4 2.58 -26.86 -28.86
C PHE A 4 1.66 -26.50 -27.69
N HIS A 5 1.92 -27.09 -26.52
CA HIS A 5 1.30 -26.69 -25.27
C HIS A 5 2.08 -25.48 -24.72
N GLY A 6 1.44 -24.31 -24.70
CA GLY A 6 1.98 -23.10 -24.08
C GLY A 6 2.16 -23.26 -22.56
N PRO A 7 2.98 -22.41 -21.92
CA PRO A 7 3.29 -22.54 -20.50
C PRO A 7 2.03 -22.38 -19.64
N ALA A 8 1.87 -23.28 -18.67
CA ALA A 8 0.77 -23.25 -17.73
C ALA A 8 0.77 -21.94 -16.94
N ILE A 9 -0.24 -21.09 -17.18
CA ILE A 9 -0.51 -19.89 -16.40
C ILE A 9 -0.90 -20.36 -14.99
N MET A 10 0.01 -20.19 -14.02
CA MET A 10 -0.27 -20.44 -12.61
C MET A 10 -1.37 -19.46 -12.16
N ARG A 11 -2.59 -19.99 -11.98
CA ARG A 11 -3.76 -19.20 -11.57
C ARG A 11 -3.69 -18.91 -10.07
N MET A 12 -3.38 -17.68 -9.70
CA MET A 12 -3.58 -17.20 -8.33
C MET A 12 -5.07 -17.07 -8.05
N ASN A 13 -5.63 -18.00 -7.27
CA ASN A 13 -7.01 -17.94 -6.80
C ASN A 13 -7.11 -17.10 -5.52
N CYS A 14 -8.08 -16.19 -5.47
CA CYS A 14 -8.63 -15.65 -4.23
C CYS A 14 -9.07 -16.80 -3.32
N ALA A 15 -8.47 -16.92 -2.11
CA ALA A 15 -8.63 -18.03 -1.17
C ALA A 15 -10.09 -18.28 -0.67
N LYS A 16 -11.07 -17.52 -1.14
CA LYS A 16 -12.49 -17.74 -0.85
C LYS A 16 -13.42 -17.72 -2.05
N CYS A 17 -12.96 -17.30 -3.24
CA CYS A 17 -13.88 -16.95 -4.32
C CYS A 17 -13.58 -17.55 -5.69
N ASN A 18 -12.47 -18.28 -5.89
CA ASN A 18 -12.11 -18.92 -7.16
C ASN A 18 -12.24 -18.01 -8.42
N GLY A 19 -12.28 -16.69 -8.22
CA GLY A 19 -12.50 -15.69 -9.26
C GLY A 19 -11.18 -15.12 -9.72
N ILE A 20 -10.87 -15.32 -11.00
CA ILE A 20 -9.67 -14.79 -11.66
C ILE A 20 -9.81 -13.26 -11.74
N VAL A 21 -8.97 -12.53 -11.00
CA VAL A 21 -8.90 -11.06 -11.10
C VAL A 21 -8.00 -10.69 -12.28
N LYS A 22 -8.58 -10.24 -13.39
CA LYS A 22 -7.85 -9.87 -14.63
C LYS A 22 -7.61 -8.37 -14.78
N ALA A 23 -8.32 -7.51 -14.04
CA ALA A 23 -8.16 -6.04 -14.04
C ALA A 23 -8.79 -5.38 -12.79
N TRP A 24 -8.46 -4.12 -12.48
CA TRP A 24 -9.10 -3.36 -11.38
C TRP A 24 -10.63 -3.29 -11.54
N ASP A 25 -11.12 -3.21 -12.78
CA ASP A 25 -12.56 -3.23 -13.08
C ASP A 25 -13.20 -4.62 -12.93
N SER A 26 -12.42 -5.70 -12.96
CA SER A 26 -12.93 -7.04 -12.63
C SER A 26 -13.22 -7.24 -11.14
N LEU A 27 -12.76 -6.32 -10.26
CA LEU A 27 -13.17 -6.25 -8.86
C LEU A 27 -14.59 -5.66 -8.67
N GLN A 28 -15.22 -5.11 -9.72
CA GLN A 28 -16.58 -4.53 -9.63
C GLN A 28 -17.69 -5.59 -9.56
N ALA A 29 -17.38 -6.85 -9.90
CA ALA A 29 -18.39 -7.89 -10.15
C ALA A 29 -18.73 -8.79 -8.95
N THR A 30 -18.17 -8.60 -7.76
CA THR A 30 -18.56 -9.44 -6.61
C THR A 30 -19.85 -8.91 -5.97
N GLU A 31 -20.84 -9.78 -5.84
CA GLU A 31 -22.08 -9.58 -5.04
C GLU A 31 -21.78 -8.90 -3.69
N ARG A 32 -20.69 -9.33 -3.02
CA ARG A 32 -20.23 -8.77 -1.75
C ARG A 32 -19.82 -7.31 -1.85
N ARG A 33 -19.15 -6.90 -2.94
CA ARG A 33 -18.81 -5.48 -3.17
C ARG A 33 -20.03 -4.67 -3.54
N LYS A 34 -20.98 -5.20 -4.33
CA LYS A 34 -22.26 -4.51 -4.62
C LYS A 34 -23.05 -4.25 -3.34
N LEU A 35 -23.24 -5.28 -2.50
CA LEU A 35 -23.88 -5.16 -1.19
C LEU A 35 -23.12 -4.23 -0.24
N PHE A 36 -21.79 -4.31 -0.22
CA PHE A 36 -20.95 -3.38 0.55
C PHE A 36 -21.12 -1.94 0.06
N LEU A 37 -21.09 -1.70 -1.26
CA LEU A 37 -21.24 -0.38 -1.86
C LEU A 37 -22.64 0.18 -1.65
N GLU A 38 -23.70 -0.63 -1.73
CA GLU A 38 -25.08 -0.20 -1.51
C GLU A 38 -25.32 0.16 -0.03
N LYS A 39 -24.92 -0.72 0.89
CA LYS A 39 -24.95 -0.45 2.34
C LYS A 39 -24.07 0.76 2.70
N LYS A 40 -22.88 0.87 2.10
CA LYS A 40 -21.97 2.01 2.27
C LYS A 40 -22.56 3.29 1.69
N ARG A 41 -23.25 3.28 0.54
CA ARG A 41 -23.92 4.46 -0.04
C ARG A 41 -25.06 4.95 0.85
N LYS A 42 -25.87 4.04 1.40
CA LYS A 42 -26.93 4.42 2.36
C LYS A 42 -26.31 5.00 3.64
N LYS A 43 -25.24 4.39 4.16
CA LYS A 43 -24.56 4.87 5.38
C LYS A 43 -23.79 6.18 5.16
N LEU A 44 -23.09 6.35 4.03
CA LEU A 44 -22.40 7.59 3.65
C LEU A 44 -23.38 8.76 3.56
N ARG A 45 -24.54 8.56 2.92
CA ARG A 45 -25.60 9.58 2.88
C ARG A 45 -26.05 10.02 4.28
N ASN A 46 -26.05 9.11 5.25
CA ASN A 46 -26.38 9.42 6.63
C ASN A 46 -25.24 10.13 7.37
N VAL A 47 -23.96 9.80 7.08
CA VAL A 47 -22.80 10.52 7.65
C VAL A 47 -22.79 11.98 7.22
N PHE A 48 -22.94 12.26 5.92
CA PHE A 48 -22.97 13.65 5.43
C PHE A 48 -24.19 14.46 5.88
N ARG A 49 -25.22 13.81 6.42
CA ARG A 49 -26.43 14.45 6.97
C ARG A 49 -26.46 14.44 8.50
N SER A 50 -25.46 13.82 9.13
CA SER A 50 -25.40 13.71 10.57
C SER A 50 -24.96 15.05 11.17
N SER A 51 -25.64 15.47 12.24
CA SER A 51 -25.18 16.59 13.07
C SER A 51 -24.10 16.18 14.08
N ASP A 52 -23.82 14.87 14.21
CA ASP A 52 -22.74 14.36 15.04
C ASP A 52 -21.37 14.54 14.33
N PRO A 53 -20.46 15.36 14.88
CA PRO A 53 -19.12 15.57 14.31
C PRO A 53 -18.25 14.31 14.34
N PHE A 54 -18.64 13.28 15.09
CA PHE A 54 -17.95 11.99 15.17
C PHE A 54 -18.61 10.91 14.29
N SER A 55 -19.56 11.26 13.43
CA SER A 55 -20.18 10.28 12.53
C SER A 55 -19.18 9.74 11.50
N TYR A 56 -19.12 8.42 11.33
CA TYR A 56 -18.22 7.75 10.38
C TYR A 56 -18.94 6.69 9.54
N SER A 57 -18.39 6.45 8.34
CA SER A 57 -19.02 5.57 7.34
C SER A 57 -18.75 4.07 7.54
N TYR A 58 -17.85 3.74 8.46
CA TYR A 58 -17.46 2.36 8.79
C TYR A 58 -18.28 1.84 9.98
N PRO A 59 -18.46 0.53 10.18
CA PRO A 59 -19.04 0.00 11.41
C PRO A 59 -17.99 -0.13 12.53
N ASN A 60 -18.43 -0.08 13.79
CA ASN A 60 -17.59 -0.51 14.91
C ASN A 60 -17.18 -1.97 14.73
N ARG A 61 -15.96 -2.28 15.18
CA ARG A 61 -15.37 -3.62 15.16
C ARG A 61 -14.85 -3.92 16.56
N ASP A 62 -15.50 -4.86 17.23
CA ASP A 62 -15.08 -5.32 18.55
C ASP A 62 -14.02 -6.43 18.39
N ASN A 63 -13.32 -6.75 19.49
CA ASN A 63 -12.30 -7.82 19.55
C ASN A 63 -11.13 -7.63 18.56
N ILE A 64 -10.69 -6.38 18.35
CA ILE A 64 -9.52 -6.06 17.54
C ILE A 64 -8.28 -5.99 18.43
N ALA A 65 -7.24 -6.74 18.05
CA ALA A 65 -5.93 -6.60 18.68
C ALA A 65 -5.30 -5.27 18.24
N VAL A 66 -4.96 -4.42 19.21
CA VAL A 66 -4.34 -3.11 18.97
C VAL A 66 -3.00 -3.05 19.67
N ARG A 67 -1.98 -2.58 18.95
CA ARG A 67 -0.68 -2.23 19.50
C ARG A 67 -0.38 -0.79 19.17
N TRP A 68 -0.14 0.02 20.20
CA TRP A 68 0.32 1.38 20.04
C TRP A 68 1.85 1.42 20.02
N HIS A 69 2.38 2.40 19.31
CA HIS A 69 3.81 2.64 19.17
C HIS A 69 4.09 4.08 19.57
N VAL A 70 5.07 4.28 20.43
CA VAL A 70 5.68 5.58 20.70
C VAL A 70 6.96 5.67 19.88
N ASP A 71 7.13 6.80 19.21
CA ASP A 71 8.23 7.10 18.28
C ASP A 71 8.37 6.16 17.07
N GLY A 72 9.35 6.48 16.22
CA GLY A 72 9.62 5.73 15.00
C GLY A 72 10.27 4.37 15.21
N LYS A 73 11.13 4.18 16.25
CA LYS A 73 11.92 2.95 16.40
C LYS A 73 11.03 1.71 16.53
N SER A 74 10.06 1.76 17.43
CA SER A 74 9.16 0.63 17.70
C SER A 74 8.22 0.37 16.51
N PHE A 75 7.68 1.44 15.93
CA PHE A 75 6.82 1.40 14.76
C PHE A 75 7.52 0.83 13.52
N PHE A 76 8.68 1.35 13.14
CA PHE A 76 9.39 0.91 11.94
C PHE A 76 9.92 -0.52 12.07
N THR A 77 10.30 -0.95 13.28
CA THR A 77 10.64 -2.36 13.53
C THR A 77 9.43 -3.27 13.30
N ALA A 78 8.26 -2.90 13.80
CA ALA A 78 7.02 -3.66 13.58
C ALA A 78 6.57 -3.64 12.11
N LEU A 79 6.68 -2.49 11.43
CA LEU A 79 6.41 -2.36 10.01
C LEU A 79 7.31 -3.28 9.18
N ALA A 80 8.61 -3.28 9.46
CA ALA A 80 9.56 -4.09 8.74
C ALA A 80 9.25 -5.59 8.90
N ALA A 81 8.93 -6.03 10.13
CA ALA A 81 8.50 -7.41 10.38
C ALA A 81 7.21 -7.77 9.62
N ALA A 82 6.23 -6.85 9.55
CA ALA A 82 5.00 -7.08 8.81
C ALA A 82 5.26 -7.16 7.29
N LEU A 83 6.12 -6.29 6.74
CA LEU A 83 6.49 -6.30 5.32
C LEU A 83 7.24 -7.58 4.94
N ASP A 84 8.18 -8.03 5.79
CA ASP A 84 8.90 -9.29 5.59
C ASP A 84 7.93 -10.48 5.49
N GLY A 85 6.86 -10.46 6.29
CA GLY A 85 5.82 -11.48 6.33
C GLY A 85 4.75 -11.42 5.22
N ALA A 86 4.72 -10.37 4.39
CA ALA A 86 3.66 -10.19 3.39
C ALA A 86 3.61 -11.32 2.36
N GLN A 87 2.42 -11.76 1.95
CA GLN A 87 2.26 -12.89 1.03
C GLN A 87 1.56 -12.54 -0.29
N THR A 88 0.70 -11.52 -0.29
CA THR A 88 -0.18 -11.22 -1.43
C THR A 88 -0.11 -9.78 -1.87
N GLU A 89 -0.44 -8.84 -0.98
CA GLU A 89 -0.61 -7.43 -1.33
C GLU A 89 -0.10 -6.51 -0.21
N ILE A 90 0.56 -5.43 -0.60
CA ILE A 90 1.00 -4.35 0.28
C ILE A 90 0.40 -3.05 -0.25
N PHE A 91 -0.38 -2.35 0.57
CA PHE A 91 -0.90 -1.02 0.27
C PHE A 91 -0.23 0.02 1.17
N LEU A 92 0.35 1.05 0.58
CA LEU A 92 1.01 2.13 1.29
C LEU A 92 0.43 3.48 0.87
N SER A 93 0.33 4.42 1.81
CA SER A 93 0.09 5.82 1.47
C SER A 93 0.92 6.74 2.36
N PHE A 94 1.50 7.76 1.75
CA PHE A 94 2.34 8.73 2.43
C PHE A 94 2.15 10.13 1.84
N TRP A 95 2.32 11.14 2.69
CA TRP A 95 2.43 12.54 2.25
C TRP A 95 3.82 12.84 1.67
N ILE A 96 4.87 12.32 2.32
CA ILE A 96 6.25 12.22 1.82
C ILE A 96 6.72 10.79 2.07
N MET A 97 7.27 10.13 1.05
CA MET A 97 7.82 8.78 1.17
C MET A 97 9.33 8.81 1.00
N MET A 98 10.05 8.57 2.10
CA MET A 98 11.49 8.33 2.07
C MET A 98 11.73 6.85 1.76
N TYR A 99 11.70 6.48 0.48
CA TYR A 99 11.81 5.08 0.03
C TYR A 99 13.17 4.44 0.36
N ASN A 100 14.23 5.24 0.51
CA ASN A 100 15.58 4.81 0.87
C ASN A 100 15.86 4.83 2.38
N MET A 101 14.83 4.96 3.23
CA MET A 101 14.99 4.95 4.68
C MET A 101 15.16 3.52 5.23
N TYR A 102 16.05 3.36 6.21
CA TYR A 102 16.18 2.13 6.99
C TYR A 102 15.08 2.03 8.04
N LEU A 103 14.27 0.97 7.95
CA LEU A 103 13.22 0.69 8.93
C LEU A 103 13.79 0.09 10.22
N ARG A 104 14.87 -0.68 10.09
CA ARG A 104 15.68 -1.17 11.21
C ARG A 104 17.09 -0.61 11.08
N ARG A 105 17.60 -0.04 12.18
CA ARG A 105 18.92 0.60 12.24
C ARG A 105 19.91 -0.31 12.97
N VAL A 106 20.05 -1.53 12.47
CA VAL A 106 21.00 -2.52 13.00
C VAL A 106 22.35 -2.28 12.30
N PRO A 107 23.45 -2.08 13.04
CA PRO A 107 24.78 -1.92 12.45
C PRO A 107 25.11 -3.11 11.55
N ASP A 108 25.67 -2.81 10.38
CA ASP A 108 26.12 -3.84 9.44
C ASP A 108 27.53 -4.33 9.85
N PRO A 109 27.72 -5.63 10.16
CA PRO A 109 29.04 -6.16 10.50
C PRO A 109 30.07 -6.00 9.37
N SER A 110 29.61 -5.89 8.12
CA SER A 110 30.44 -5.71 6.92
C SER A 110 30.67 -4.25 6.55
N ASN A 111 29.90 -3.32 7.15
CA ASN A 111 30.03 -1.89 6.95
C ASN A 111 29.87 -1.16 8.30
N PRO A 112 30.98 -0.87 9.01
CA PRO A 112 30.95 -0.31 10.36
C PRO A 112 30.21 1.03 10.50
N GLU A 113 30.07 1.78 9.41
CA GLU A 113 29.39 3.09 9.38
C GLU A 113 27.95 3.00 8.84
N GLY A 114 27.49 1.80 8.46
CA GLY A 114 26.22 1.57 7.78
C GLY A 114 25.22 0.73 8.57
N PHE A 115 23.99 0.74 8.07
CA PHE A 115 22.96 -0.22 8.45
C PHE A 115 22.82 -1.28 7.37
N ARG A 116 22.31 -2.45 7.77
CA ARG A 116 22.05 -3.58 6.86
C ARG A 116 21.16 -3.17 5.70
N LEU A 117 21.61 -3.37 4.46
CA LEU A 117 20.91 -2.91 3.26
C LEU A 117 19.50 -3.52 3.12
N GLU A 118 19.31 -4.76 3.57
CA GLU A 118 18.03 -5.47 3.58
C GLU A 118 17.00 -4.85 4.54
N ASP A 119 17.41 -3.94 5.43
CA ASP A 119 16.51 -3.21 6.32
C ASP A 119 15.98 -1.90 5.70
N ARG A 120 16.42 -1.56 4.48
CA ARG A 120 15.96 -0.38 3.74
C ARG A 120 14.62 -0.64 3.06
N LEU A 121 13.69 0.31 3.15
CA LEU A 121 12.31 0.14 2.71
C LEU A 121 12.21 -0.29 1.24
N ASP A 122 12.88 0.40 0.33
CA ASP A 122 12.96 0.04 -1.10
C ASP A 122 13.45 -1.39 -1.32
N LYS A 123 14.45 -1.84 -0.56
CA LYS A 123 15.02 -3.19 -0.67
C LYS A 123 14.06 -4.27 -0.18
N ILE A 124 13.33 -3.99 0.91
CA ILE A 124 12.26 -4.88 1.39
C ILE A 124 11.15 -4.98 0.34
N LEU A 125 10.68 -3.85 -0.19
CA LEU A 125 9.63 -3.84 -1.21
C LEU A 125 10.06 -4.56 -2.50
N GLU A 126 11.29 -4.33 -2.95
CA GLU A 126 11.87 -5.02 -4.10
C GLU A 126 11.92 -6.55 -3.89
N LYS A 127 12.37 -6.99 -2.71
CA LYS A 127 12.40 -8.41 -2.34
C LYS A 127 11.00 -9.03 -2.37
N LYS A 128 10.02 -8.41 -1.70
CA LYS A 128 8.64 -8.91 -1.68
C LYS A 128 8.02 -8.92 -3.08
N ALA A 129 8.30 -7.90 -3.89
CA ALA A 129 7.84 -7.84 -5.27
C ALA A 129 8.38 -9.00 -6.13
N LYS A 130 9.66 -9.38 -5.95
CA LYS A 130 10.29 -10.54 -6.59
C LYS A 130 9.69 -11.87 -6.12
N GLU A 131 9.24 -11.95 -4.87
CA GLU A 131 8.51 -13.10 -4.32
C GLU A 131 7.05 -13.20 -4.83
N GLY A 132 6.59 -12.24 -5.63
CA GLY A 132 5.26 -12.25 -6.25
C GLY A 132 4.23 -11.37 -5.55
N VAL A 133 4.60 -10.69 -4.46
CA VAL A 133 3.71 -9.74 -3.75
C VAL A 133 3.47 -8.50 -4.62
N LYS A 134 2.23 -8.02 -4.67
CA LYS A 134 1.89 -6.76 -5.35
C LYS A 134 1.97 -5.60 -4.38
N VAL A 135 2.66 -4.54 -4.77
CA VAL A 135 2.84 -3.34 -3.94
C VAL A 135 2.14 -2.17 -4.60
N TYR A 136 1.19 -1.56 -3.89
CA TYR A 136 0.41 -0.42 -4.33
C TYR A 136 0.69 0.78 -3.44
N ILE A 137 1.13 1.90 -4.03
CA ILE A 137 1.57 3.08 -3.29
C ILE A 137 0.78 4.30 -3.76
N LEU A 138 0.15 5.02 -2.83
CA LEU A 138 -0.50 6.30 -3.08
C LEU A 138 0.32 7.45 -2.45
N LEU A 139 0.91 8.28 -3.31
CA LEU A 139 1.62 9.48 -2.92
C LEU A 139 0.77 10.73 -3.21
N TRP A 140 0.93 11.74 -2.37
CA TRP A 140 0.42 13.07 -2.68
C TRP A 140 1.21 13.66 -3.86
N ASP A 141 0.49 14.14 -4.87
CA ASP A 141 1.07 14.95 -5.95
C ASP A 141 1.18 16.40 -5.46
N GLU A 142 2.38 16.76 -5.03
CA GLU A 142 2.66 18.03 -4.39
C GLU A 142 2.63 19.22 -5.33
N THR A 143 2.38 20.40 -4.77
CA THR A 143 2.73 21.66 -5.41
C THR A 143 4.25 21.82 -5.37
N SER A 144 4.95 21.20 -6.34
CA SER A 144 6.40 20.95 -6.30
C SER A 144 7.28 22.20 -6.21
N PHE A 145 6.81 23.35 -6.71
CA PHE A 145 7.54 24.62 -6.56
C PHE A 145 7.49 25.19 -5.13
N ALA A 146 6.55 24.71 -4.31
CA ALA A 146 6.38 25.16 -2.93
C ALA A 146 6.90 24.15 -1.90
N LEU A 147 6.88 22.85 -2.22
CA LEU A 147 7.18 21.78 -1.27
C LEU A 147 8.07 20.68 -1.87
N PRO A 148 9.17 20.31 -1.18
CA PRO A 148 10.13 19.33 -1.66
C PRO A 148 9.73 17.90 -1.27
N ASN A 149 8.58 17.41 -1.75
CA ASN A 149 8.11 16.05 -1.45
C ASN A 149 8.70 14.98 -2.37
N TYR A 150 9.18 15.39 -3.56
CA TYR A 150 9.83 14.53 -4.56
C TYR A 150 9.00 13.29 -4.94
N SER A 151 7.66 13.40 -4.99
CA SER A 151 6.81 12.22 -5.25
C SER A 151 6.98 11.68 -6.66
N ALA A 152 7.33 12.54 -7.62
CA ALA A 152 7.66 12.17 -9.00
C ALA A 152 8.87 11.23 -9.07
N GLU A 153 9.95 11.60 -8.39
CA GLU A 153 11.18 10.82 -8.32
C GLU A 153 10.95 9.51 -7.57
N ALA A 154 10.23 9.56 -6.44
CA ALA A 154 9.86 8.36 -5.69
C ALA A 154 9.07 7.37 -6.55
N LYS A 155 8.09 7.85 -7.33
CA LYS A 155 7.34 7.02 -8.28
C LYS A 155 8.26 6.37 -9.32
N GLU A 156 9.08 7.18 -10.00
CA GLU A 156 9.98 6.68 -11.04
C GLU A 156 10.97 5.65 -10.49
N TYR A 157 11.56 5.91 -9.32
CA TYR A 157 12.50 5.01 -8.68
C TYR A 157 11.84 3.67 -8.30
N LEU A 158 10.70 3.72 -7.60
CA LEU A 158 10.03 2.53 -7.06
C LEU A 158 9.49 1.62 -8.17
N GLU A 159 8.92 2.18 -9.24
CA GLU A 159 8.40 1.37 -10.35
C GLU A 159 9.52 0.70 -11.17
N LYS A 160 10.73 1.26 -11.17
CA LYS A 160 11.91 0.63 -11.78
C LYS A 160 12.42 -0.58 -11.01
N LEU A 161 12.15 -0.69 -9.70
CA LEU A 161 12.64 -1.81 -8.88
C LEU A 161 12.02 -3.15 -9.33
N HIS A 162 10.72 -3.17 -9.64
CA HIS A 162 10.04 -4.39 -10.09
C HIS A 162 8.64 -4.10 -10.68
N LYS A 163 8.21 -4.91 -11.66
CA LYS A 163 6.90 -4.81 -12.32
C LYS A 163 5.67 -5.00 -11.42
N ASN A 164 5.87 -5.50 -10.20
CA ASN A 164 4.80 -5.69 -9.21
C ASN A 164 4.63 -4.48 -8.27
N ILE A 165 5.41 -3.40 -8.47
CA ILE A 165 5.31 -2.17 -7.71
C ILE A 165 4.60 -1.12 -8.56
N PHE A 166 3.49 -0.60 -8.05
CA PHE A 166 2.62 0.36 -8.72
C PHE A 166 2.48 1.62 -7.86
N VAL A 167 2.77 2.78 -8.43
CA VAL A 167 2.71 4.05 -7.68
C VAL A 167 1.74 5.01 -8.37
N ILE A 168 0.76 5.50 -7.62
CA ILE A 168 -0.16 6.56 -8.04
C ILE A 168 0.20 7.84 -7.30
N ARG A 169 0.22 8.94 -8.04
CA ARG A 169 0.28 10.31 -7.51
C ARG A 169 -1.09 10.96 -7.66
N HIS A 170 -1.57 11.66 -6.64
CA HIS A 170 -2.84 12.39 -6.67
C HIS A 170 -2.79 13.67 -5.83
N PRO A 171 -3.44 14.77 -6.24
CA PRO A 171 -4.33 14.93 -7.41
C PRO A 171 -3.60 15.04 -8.75
N PRO A 172 -4.23 14.65 -9.87
CA PRO A 172 -3.62 14.77 -11.21
C PRO A 172 -3.54 16.22 -11.71
N PHE A 173 -3.87 17.20 -10.85
CA PHE A 173 -3.82 18.62 -11.11
C PHE A 173 -3.19 19.33 -9.91
N THR A 174 -2.25 20.22 -10.18
CA THR A 174 -1.59 21.08 -9.18
C THR A 174 -1.51 22.50 -9.75
N PRO A 175 -1.50 23.56 -8.90
CA PRO A 175 -1.42 23.54 -7.45
C PRO A 175 -2.76 23.27 -6.74
N VAL A 176 -2.70 22.63 -5.58
CA VAL A 176 -3.85 22.46 -4.68
C VAL A 176 -3.52 22.96 -3.27
N LYS A 177 -4.54 23.44 -2.56
CA LYS A 177 -4.43 23.89 -1.16
C LYS A 177 -4.57 22.76 -0.14
N TRP A 178 -4.92 21.55 -0.61
CA TRP A 178 -5.19 20.38 0.23
C TRP A 178 -4.25 19.24 -0.14
N ALA A 179 -4.01 18.32 0.80
CA ALA A 179 -3.10 17.21 0.59
C ALA A 179 -3.68 15.87 1.05
N HIS A 180 -3.20 14.79 0.42
CA HIS A 180 -3.31 13.45 0.99
C HIS A 180 -2.34 13.34 2.16
N HIS A 181 -2.85 13.58 3.37
CA HIS A 181 -2.01 13.66 4.58
C HIS A 181 -2.02 12.38 5.43
N GLN A 182 -2.79 11.37 5.05
CA GLN A 182 -2.77 10.07 5.72
C GLN A 182 -1.40 9.39 5.59
N LYS A 183 -1.02 8.63 6.62
CA LYS A 183 0.06 7.64 6.56
C LYS A 183 -0.52 6.32 7.00
N PHE A 184 -0.62 5.36 6.08
CA PHE A 184 -1.14 4.04 6.41
C PHE A 184 -0.43 2.97 5.60
N MET A 185 -0.42 1.77 6.18
CA MET A 185 0.07 0.57 5.54
C MET A 185 -0.93 -0.55 5.84
N VAL A 186 -1.32 -1.29 4.81
CA VAL A 186 -2.15 -2.50 4.91
C VAL A 186 -1.38 -3.62 4.23
N ILE A 187 -1.24 -4.73 4.92
CA ILE A 187 -0.44 -5.88 4.49
C ILE A 187 -1.34 -7.11 4.61
N ASP A 188 -1.58 -7.76 3.46
CA ASP A 188 -2.56 -8.85 3.27
C ASP A 188 -4.01 -8.50 3.71
#